data_AF-A0A6C0DHD3-F1
#
_entry.id   AF-A0A6C0DHD3-F1
#
_cell.length_a   1.000
_cell.length_b   1.000
_cell.length_c   1.000
_cell.angle_alpha   90.00
_cell.angle_beta   90.00
_cell.angle_gamma   90.00
#
_symmetry.space_group_name_H-M   'P 1'
#
loop_
_entity.id
_entity.type
_entity.pdbx_description
1 polymer ?
#
loop_
_entity_poly.entity_id
_entity_poly.type
_entity_poly.pdbx_seq_one_letter_code
_entity_poly.pdbx_strand_id
1 'polypeptide(L)' 'MILLKNLHLIDTILITAIIVTIIISGYMTFMRIAYGVVHTSYDAWLFGMNLALLLQIVDKHDNSMK' A
#
# COMPACT_ATOMS: atom_id res chain seq x y z
N MET A 1 -20.83 -20.80 -7.59
CA MET A 1 -19.37 -20.75 -7.85
C MET A 1 -18.86 -19.40 -8.41
N ILE A 2 -19.69 -18.36 -8.54
CA ILE A 2 -19.27 -17.01 -9.00
C ILE A 2 -18.80 -16.13 -7.83
N LEU A 3 -19.41 -16.28 -6.64
CA LEU A 3 -19.10 -15.48 -5.45
C LEU A 3 -17.64 -15.61 -4.96
N LEU A 4 -17.09 -16.83 -4.98
CA LEU A 4 -15.72 -17.11 -4.52
C LEU A 4 -14.64 -16.52 -5.45
N LYS A 5 -14.92 -16.49 -6.77
CA LYS A 5 -14.03 -15.89 -7.77
C LYS A 5 -14.01 -14.36 -7.67
N ASN A 6 -15.15 -13.75 -7.38
CA ASN A 6 -15.24 -12.30 -7.20
C ASN A 6 -14.52 -11.84 -5.93
N LEU A 7 -14.51 -12.64 -4.86
CA LEU A 7 -13.75 -12.35 -3.64
C LEU A 7 -12.25 -12.21 -3.94
N HIS A 8 -11.66 -13.20 -4.64
CA HIS A 8 -10.25 -13.16 -5.03
C HIS A 8 -9.89 -11.98 -5.96
N LEU A 9 -10.81 -11.59 -6.84
CA LEU A 9 -10.61 -10.46 -7.74
C LEU A 9 -10.58 -9.14 -6.99
N ILE A 10 -11.47 -8.95 -6.00
CA ILE A 10 -11.52 -7.75 -5.16
C ILE A 10 -10.24 -7.61 -4.34
N ASP A 11 -9.77 -8.68 -3.72
CA ASP A 11 -8.53 -8.68 -2.93
C ASP A 11 -7.31 -8.30 -3.79
N THR A 12 -7.26 -8.83 -5.02
CA THR A 12 -6.19 -8.52 -5.98
C THR A 12 -6.22 -7.04 -6.39
N ILE A 13 -7.40 -6.48 -6.65
CA ILE A 13 -7.57 -5.06 -6.98
C ILE A 13 -7.14 -4.19 -5.80
N LEU A 14 -7.53 -4.57 -4.57
CA LEU A 14 -7.18 -3.83 -3.36
C LEU A 14 -5.67 -3.81 -3.12
N ILE A 15 -5.01 -4.96 -3.21
CA ILE A 15 -3.54 -5.06 -3.07
C ILE A 15 -2.84 -4.22 -4.14
N THR A 16 -3.32 -4.29 -5.38
CA THR A 16 -2.75 -3.50 -6.48
C THR A 16 -2.90 -2.00 -6.23
N ALA A 17 -4.06 -1.56 -5.75
CA ALA A 17 -4.29 -0.15 -5.40
C ALA A 17 -3.34 0.31 -4.28
N ILE A 18 -3.15 -0.50 -3.23
CA ILE A 18 -2.21 -0.23 -2.14
C ILE A 18 -0.78 -0.05 -2.68
N ILE A 19 -0.31 -0.97 -3.54
CA ILE A 19 1.03 -0.88 -4.15
C ILE A 19 1.19 0.41 -4.96
N VAL A 20 0.20 0.75 -5.78
CA VAL A 20 0.23 1.99 -6.58
C VAL A 20 0.29 3.22 -5.67
N THR A 21 -0.50 3.24 -4.59
CA THR A 21 -0.46 4.33 -3.62
C THR A 21 0.89 4.44 -2.92
N ILE A 22 1.54 3.32 -2.56
CA ILE A 22 2.90 3.32 -1.98
C ILE A 22 3.90 3.96 -2.94
N ILE A 23 3.86 3.59 -4.23
CA ILE A 23 4.80 4.12 -5.23
C ILE A 23 4.63 5.63 -5.41
N ILE A 24 3.38 6.09 -5.57
CA ILE A 24 3.07 7.51 -5.80
C ILE A 24 3.42 8.35 -4.56
N SER A 25 2.98 7.92 -3.38
CA SER A 25 3.24 8.65 -2.12
C SER A 25 4.72 8.63 -1.74
N GLY A 26 5.41 7.52 -1.97
CA GLY A 26 6.86 7.41 -1.80
C GLY A 26 7.59 8.41 -2.70
N TYR A 27 7.28 8.43 -4.00
CA TYR A 27 7.86 9.38 -4.95
C TYR A 27 7.64 10.84 -4.53
N MET A 28 6.40 11.22 -4.16
CA MET A 28 6.09 12.58 -3.72
C MET A 28 6.84 12.96 -2.45
N THR A 29 6.96 12.04 -1.50
CA THR A 29 7.70 12.22 -0.26
C THR A 29 9.18 12.46 -0.55
N PHE A 30 9.82 11.60 -1.35
CA PHE A 30 11.24 11.75 -1.72
C PHE A 30 11.50 13.05 -2.47
N MET A 31 10.64 13.42 -3.42
CA MET A 31 10.75 14.69 -4.14
C MET A 31 10.67 15.88 -3.18
N ARG A 32 9.67 15.93 -2.30
CA ARG A 32 9.53 17.05 -1.36
C ARG A 32 10.67 17.15 -0.35
N ILE A 33 11.20 16.01 0.11
CA ILE A 33 12.40 15.99 0.95
C ILE A 33 13.59 16.56 0.18
N ALA A 34 13.80 16.15 -1.08
CA ALA A 34 14.89 16.64 -1.92
C ALA A 34 14.80 18.14 -2.21
N TYR A 35 13.59 18.69 -2.36
CA TYR A 35 13.37 20.13 -2.58
C TYR A 35 13.24 20.96 -1.29
N GLY A 36 13.45 20.35 -0.10
CA GLY A 36 13.42 21.08 1.18
C GLY A 36 12.05 21.64 1.57
N VAL A 37 10.96 21.03 1.11
CA VAL A 37 9.59 21.51 1.36
C VAL A 37 9.13 21.05 2.75
N VAL A 38 8.58 21.98 3.55
CA VAL A 38 8.20 21.76 4.95
C VAL A 38 6.99 20.81 5.11
N HIS A 39 6.11 20.74 4.12
CA HIS A 39 4.88 19.93 4.15
C HIS A 39 5.09 18.54 3.54
N THR A 40 5.95 17.71 4.14
CA THR A 40 6.16 16.30 3.77
C THR A 40 5.32 15.32 4.59
N SER A 41 4.73 15.78 5.68
CA SER A 41 4.08 14.92 6.69
C SER A 41 2.91 14.09 6.14
N TYR A 42 2.08 14.68 5.27
CA TYR A 42 0.93 13.97 4.70
C TYR A 42 1.33 12.84 3.75
N ASP A 43 2.26 13.12 2.82
CA ASP A 43 2.72 12.12 1.85
C ASP A 43 3.51 11.00 2.54
N ALA A 44 4.32 11.35 3.54
CA ALA A 44 5.08 10.39 4.34
C ALA A 44 4.14 9.50 5.20
N TRP A 45 3.09 10.09 5.77
CA TRP A 45 2.06 9.35 6.51
C TRP A 45 1.29 8.40 5.59
N LEU A 46 0.86 8.88 4.42
CA LEU A 46 0.17 8.06 3.42
C LEU A 46 1.06 6.90 2.95
N PHE A 47 2.34 7.16 2.69
CA PHE A 47 3.33 6.13 2.36
C PHE A 47 3.46 5.09 3.46
N GLY A 48 3.71 5.52 4.71
CA GLY A 48 3.92 4.63 5.84
C GLY A 48 2.70 3.76 6.17
N MET A 49 1.50 4.35 6.15
CA MET A 49 0.25 3.61 6.41
C MET A 49 -0.03 2.53 5.37
N ASN A 50 0.14 2.84 4.08
CA ASN A 50 -0.07 1.86 3.02
C ASN A 50 0.97 0.75 3.04
N LEU A 51 2.24 1.09 3.35
CA LEU A 51 3.30 0.11 3.52
C LEU A 51 3.02 -0.84 4.69
N ALA A 52 2.60 -0.32 5.84
CA ALA A 52 2.24 -1.14 7.00
C ALA A 52 1.06 -2.08 6.70
N LEU A 53 0.05 -1.59 5.98
CA LEU A 53 -1.12 -2.37 5.59
C LEU A 53 -0.74 -3.50 4.61
N LEU A 54 0.16 -3.23 3.66
CA LEU A 54 0.68 -4.24 2.75
C LEU A 54 1.46 -5.33 3.50
N LEU A 55 2.34 -4.94 4.43
CA LEU A 55 3.10 -5.88 5.26
C LEU A 55 2.19 -6.76 6.12
N GLN A 56 1.12 -6.19 6.69
CA GLN A 56 0.14 -6.96 7.46
C GLN A 56 -0.62 -7.98 6.58
N ILE A 57 -0.97 -7.61 5.35
CA ILE A 57 -1.61 -8.53 4.40
C ILE A 57 -0.66 -9.68 4.05
N VAL A 58 0.62 -9.37 3.77
CA VAL A 58 1.64 -10.38 3.45
C VAL A 58 1.89 -11.32 4.62
N ASP A 59 2.08 -10.79 5.84
CA ASP A 59 2.31 -11.60 7.04
C ASP A 59 1.12 -12.52 7.35
N LYS A 60 -0.11 -12.00 7.21
CA LYS A 60 -1.32 -12.82 7.37
C LYS A 60 -1.44 -13.92 6.30
N HIS A 61 -1.00 -13.65 5.08
CA HIS A 61 -1.01 -14.63 4.00
C HIS A 61 0.06 -15.72 4.21
N ASP A 62 1.27 -15.39 4.69
CA ASP A 62 2.32 -16.36 5.04
C ASP A 62 1.90 -17.27 6.19
N ASN A 63 1.34 -16.69 7.27
CA ASN A 63 0.87 -17.45 8.42
C ASN A 63 -0.35 -18.34 8.12
N SER A 64 -1.13 -18.01 7.08
CA SER A 64 -2.24 -18.85 6.63
C SER A 64 -1.80 -20.07 5.80
N MET A 65 -0.55 -20.12 5.33
CA MET A 65 -0.01 -21.24 4.54
C MET A 65 0.80 -22.24 5.37
N LYS A 66 1.04 -21.96 6.65
CA LYS A 66 1.62 -22.89 7.63
C LYS A 66 0.52 -23.70 8.32
#